data_AF-A0A928BCS3-F1
#
_entry.id   AF-A0A928BCS3-F1
#
_cell.length_a   1.000
_cell.length_b   1.000
_cell.length_c   1.000
_cell.angle_alpha   90.00
_cell.angle_beta   90.00
_cell.angle_gamma   90.00
#
_symmetry.space_group_name_H-M   'P 1'
#
loop_
_entity.id
_entity.type
_entity.pdbx_description
1 polymer ?
#
loop_
_entity_poly.entity_id
_entity_poly.type
_entity_poly.pdbx_seq_one_letter_code
_entity_poly.pdbx_strand_id
1 'polypeptide(L)'
;MSGIEKYIKENIGEFDAYPVPEGSRNAFLKKVKAEKSRGGLRTVIVTISSMAAAAAIAFLLAPGSLAHDIEKQHRKLATMEMEILTLVSEAAPEELDEIQNTIRMVTSDAIPLEEQLPEEMKEESRKKILKEYYDIKYKALETILEQYTGTY
;
A
#
# COMPACT_ATOMS: atom_id res chain seq x y z
N MET A 1 -20.94 -13.67 25.99
CA MET A 1 -19.49 -13.49 25.83
C MET A 1 -19.02 -14.45 24.74
N SER A 2 -18.34 -13.93 23.73
CA SER A 2 -17.77 -14.72 22.64
C SER A 2 -16.51 -15.48 23.09
N GLY A 3 -16.11 -16.53 22.37
CA GLY A 3 -14.92 -17.33 22.73
C GLY A 3 -13.62 -16.52 22.80
N ILE A 4 -13.53 -15.45 22.00
CA ILE A 4 -12.41 -14.52 21.96
C ILE A 4 -12.37 -13.66 23.24
N GLU A 5 -13.52 -13.15 23.68
CA GLU A 5 -13.59 -12.35 24.91
C GLU A 5 -13.17 -13.15 26.14
N LYS A 6 -13.51 -14.44 26.17
CA LYS A 6 -13.11 -15.36 27.23
C LYS A 6 -11.60 -15.62 27.21
N TYR A 7 -11.05 -15.88 26.02
CA TYR A 7 -9.62 -16.12 25.84
C TYR A 7 -8.77 -14.90 26.22
N ILE A 8 -9.18 -13.69 25.84
CA ILE A 8 -8.48 -12.45 26.20
C ILE A 8 -8.52 -12.21 27.71
N LYS A 9 -9.68 -12.44 28.36
CA LYS A 9 -9.78 -12.34 29.82
C LYS A 9 -8.92 -13.36 30.55
N GLU A 10 -8.82 -14.58 30.05
CA GLU A 10 -8.08 -15.67 30.67
C GLU A 10 -6.56 -15.54 30.50
N ASN A 11 -6.10 -14.84 29.44
CA ASN A 11 -4.66 -14.70 29.12
C ASN A 11 -4.17 -13.25 29.18
N ILE A 12 -4.87 -12.37 29.91
CA ILE A 12 -4.56 -10.93 29.97
C ILE A 12 -3.12 -10.63 30.41
N GLY A 13 -2.54 -11.49 31.26
CA GLY A 13 -1.14 -11.38 31.72
C GLY A 13 -0.08 -11.62 30.64
N GLU A 14 -0.45 -12.18 29.49
CA GLU A 14 0.43 -12.28 28.32
C GLU A 14 0.44 -10.99 27.47
N PHE A 15 -0.60 -10.16 27.64
CA PHE A 15 -0.75 -8.87 26.94
C PHE A 15 -0.25 -7.68 27.77
N ASP A 16 -0.18 -7.83 29.10
CA ASP A 16 0.49 -6.86 29.96
C ASP A 16 2.00 -6.91 29.71
N ALA A 17 2.50 -5.83 29.12
CA ALA A 17 3.84 -5.69 28.61
C ALA A 17 4.91 -6.13 29.61
N TYR A 18 5.74 -7.10 29.20
CA TYR A 18 7.07 -7.27 29.77
C TYR A 18 7.80 -5.91 29.71
N PRO A 19 8.47 -5.46 30.79
CA PRO A 19 9.26 -4.24 30.73
C PRO A 19 10.27 -4.39 29.60
N VAL A 20 10.23 -3.43 28.67
CA VAL A 20 11.08 -3.46 27.48
C VAL A 20 12.54 -3.63 27.94
N PRO A 21 13.25 -4.69 27.52
CA PRO A 21 14.60 -4.97 28.01
C PRO A 21 15.50 -3.75 27.87
N GLU A 22 16.26 -3.41 28.93
CA GLU A 22 17.17 -2.27 28.89
C GLU A 22 18.15 -2.42 27.71
N GLY A 23 18.33 -1.35 26.94
CA GLY A 23 19.18 -1.35 25.75
C GLY A 23 18.48 -1.76 24.45
N SER A 24 17.21 -2.19 24.48
CA SER A 24 16.35 -2.35 23.29
C SER A 24 16.27 -1.09 22.43
N ARG A 25 16.18 0.09 23.07
CA ARG A 25 16.26 1.39 22.38
C ARG A 25 17.57 1.57 21.63
N ASN A 26 18.69 1.14 22.22
CA ASN A 26 20.00 1.22 21.58
C ASN A 26 20.15 0.18 20.47
N ALA A 27 19.60 -1.03 20.64
CA ALA A 27 19.56 -2.05 19.61
C ALA A 27 18.69 -1.62 18.41
N PHE A 28 17.54 -1.01 18.69
CA PHE A 28 16.66 -0.40 17.69
C PHE A 28 17.36 0.74 16.96
N LEU A 29 17.94 1.70 17.69
CA LEU A 29 18.70 2.81 17.08
C LEU A 29 19.91 2.32 16.29
N LYS A 30 20.56 1.23 16.71
CA LYS A 30 21.65 0.60 15.97
C LYS A 30 21.15 -0.07 14.68
N LYS A 31 19.99 -0.74 14.71
CA LYS A 31 19.33 -1.28 13.52
C LYS A 31 18.92 -0.16 12.56
N VAL A 32 18.25 0.88 13.04
CA VAL A 32 17.86 2.06 12.25
C VAL A 32 19.09 2.76 11.64
N LYS A 33 20.19 2.91 12.41
CA LYS A 33 21.45 3.47 11.88
C LYS A 33 22.12 2.55 10.86
N ALA A 34 22.11 1.24 11.07
CA ALA A 34 22.67 0.26 10.13
C ALA A 34 21.87 0.22 8.82
N GLU A 35 20.55 0.42 8.89
CA GLU A 35 19.65 0.54 7.76
C GLU A 35 19.88 1.87 7.02
N LYS A 36 20.13 2.95 7.75
CA LYS A 36 20.55 4.25 7.20
C LYS A 36 21.94 4.21 6.54
N SER A 37 22.89 3.42 7.08
CA SER A 37 24.24 3.27 6.51
C SER A 37 24.32 2.26 5.35
N ARG A 38 23.33 1.36 5.22
CA ARG A 38 23.12 0.56 4.00
C ARG A 38 22.49 1.35 2.86
N GLY A 39 22.15 2.63 3.10
CA GLY A 39 21.66 3.58 2.10
C GLY A 39 22.75 4.13 1.19
N GLY A 40 23.39 3.26 0.40
CA GLY A 40 23.92 3.66 -0.90
C GLY A 40 22.76 3.59 -1.89
N LEU A 41 22.30 4.76 -2.37
CA LEU A 41 21.11 4.97 -3.22
C LEU A 41 19.74 4.70 -2.58
N ARG A 42 19.30 5.60 -1.70
CA ARG A 42 17.87 5.93 -1.63
C ARG A 42 17.72 7.45 -1.65
N THR A 43 17.69 7.97 -2.86
CA THR A 43 17.28 9.32 -3.21
C THR A 43 15.96 9.64 -2.51
N VAL A 44 15.95 10.79 -1.84
CA VAL A 44 14.78 11.46 -1.30
C VAL A 44 13.72 11.55 -2.39
N ILE A 45 12.61 10.83 -2.23
CA ILE A 45 11.41 11.09 -3.05
C ILE A 45 10.50 12.00 -2.23
N VAL A 46 10.33 13.17 -2.81
CA VAL A 46 9.54 14.32 -2.39
C VAL A 46 8.07 13.94 -2.28
N THR A 47 7.41 14.61 -1.34
CA THR A 47 5.96 14.67 -1.12
C THR A 47 5.17 14.86 -2.42
N ILE A 48 4.74 13.77 -3.03
CA ILE A 48 3.53 13.73 -3.85
C ILE A 48 2.68 12.64 -3.20
N SER A 49 1.64 13.11 -2.54
CA SER A 49 0.72 12.36 -1.72
C SER A 49 -0.23 11.53 -2.56
N SER A 50 0.29 10.48 -3.19
CA SER A 50 -0.41 9.28 -3.66
C SER A 50 0.44 8.57 -4.71
N MET A 51 0.83 7.31 -4.42
CA MET A 51 1.33 6.26 -5.32
C MET A 51 2.46 6.50 -6.37
N ALA A 52 2.70 7.70 -6.90
CA ALA A 52 3.63 7.95 -8.00
C ALA A 52 5.10 7.71 -7.64
N ALA A 53 5.45 7.64 -6.35
CA ALA A 53 6.82 7.42 -5.88
C ALA A 53 7.34 5.99 -6.09
N ALA A 54 6.47 4.99 -6.29
CA ALA A 54 6.90 3.59 -6.45
C ALA A 54 7.45 3.28 -7.86
N ALA A 55 7.06 4.04 -8.88
CA ALA A 55 7.13 3.64 -10.29
C ALA A 55 8.54 3.70 -10.96
N ALA A 56 9.63 3.86 -10.22
CA ALA A 56 10.94 4.19 -10.81
C ALA A 56 11.83 2.98 -11.16
N ILE A 57 11.45 1.74 -10.80
CA ILE A 57 12.39 0.59 -10.82
C ILE A 57 12.03 -0.52 -11.85
N ALA A 58 10.94 -0.43 -12.63
CA ALA A 58 10.52 -1.58 -13.46
C ALA A 58 11.54 -2.09 -14.48
N PHE A 59 12.48 -1.25 -14.97
CA PHE A 59 13.50 -1.70 -15.92
C PHE A 59 14.47 -2.73 -15.31
N LEU A 60 14.66 -2.70 -13.98
CA LEU A 60 15.54 -3.63 -13.27
C LEU A 60 14.84 -4.92 -12.85
N LEU A 61 13.51 -5.00 -13.02
CA LEU A 61 12.73 -6.14 -12.58
C LEU A 61 12.61 -7.18 -13.69
N ALA A 62 12.94 -8.43 -13.38
CA ALA A 62 12.81 -9.53 -14.32
C ALA A 62 11.34 -9.65 -14.79
N PRO A 63 11.08 -9.69 -16.11
CA PRO A 63 9.74 -9.87 -16.64
C PRO A 63 9.09 -11.14 -16.07
N GLY A 64 7.85 -11.01 -15.61
CA GLY A 64 7.10 -12.11 -15.00
C GLY A 64 7.49 -12.46 -13.57
N SER A 65 8.39 -11.72 -12.92
CA SER A 65 8.61 -11.83 -11.47
C SER A 65 7.46 -11.17 -10.68
N LEU A 66 7.21 -11.64 -9.46
CA LEU A 66 6.23 -11.03 -8.56
C LEU A 66 6.46 -9.52 -8.34
N ALA A 67 7.71 -9.10 -8.20
CA ALA A 67 8.06 -7.68 -8.03
C ALA A 67 7.69 -6.86 -9.27
N HIS A 68 7.95 -7.39 -10.48
CA HIS A 68 7.55 -6.75 -11.73
C HIS A 68 6.02 -6.60 -11.84
N ASP A 69 5.29 -7.64 -11.44
CA ASP A 69 3.82 -7.61 -11.44
C ASP A 69 3.29 -6.56 -10.47
N ILE A 70 3.77 -6.52 -9.22
CA ILE A 70 3.38 -5.53 -8.21
C ILE A 70 3.64 -4.11 -8.73
N GLU A 71 4.83 -3.86 -9.25
CA GLU A 71 5.22 -2.57 -9.84
C GLU A 71 4.32 -2.16 -11.01
N LYS A 72 3.92 -3.11 -11.86
CA LYS A 72 2.97 -2.86 -12.94
C LYS A 72 1.60 -2.44 -12.39
N GLN A 73 1.15 -3.04 -11.29
CA GLN A 73 -0.12 -2.66 -10.67
C GLN A 73 -0.06 -1.23 -10.11
N HIS A 74 1.01 -0.90 -9.38
CA HIS A 74 1.22 0.46 -8.84
C HIS A 74 1.22 1.53 -9.92
N ARG A 75 1.86 1.27 -11.06
CA ARG A 75 1.82 2.19 -12.22
C ARG A 75 0.43 2.40 -12.75
N LYS A 76 -0.33 1.31 -12.94
CA LYS A 76 -1.69 1.40 -13.49
C LYS A 76 -2.60 2.20 -12.57
N LEU A 77 -2.55 1.96 -11.27
CA LEU A 77 -3.30 2.75 -10.28
C LEU A 77 -2.91 4.23 -10.31
N ALA A 78 -1.62 4.56 -10.39
CA ALA A 78 -1.16 5.95 -10.49
C ALA A 78 -1.64 6.64 -11.78
N THR A 79 -1.67 5.92 -12.92
CA THR A 79 -2.23 6.44 -14.16
C THR A 79 -3.71 6.74 -14.04
N MET A 80 -4.50 5.81 -13.48
CA MET A 80 -5.94 6.01 -13.30
C MET A 80 -6.25 7.16 -12.34
N GLU A 81 -5.51 7.27 -11.24
CA GLU A 81 -5.64 8.42 -10.33
C GLU A 81 -5.37 9.74 -11.04
N MET A 82 -4.28 9.83 -11.81
CA MET A 82 -3.95 11.06 -12.54
C MET A 82 -5.03 11.42 -13.57
N GLU A 83 -5.58 10.42 -14.26
CA GLU A 83 -6.68 10.61 -15.22
C GLU A 83 -7.94 11.14 -14.53
N ILE A 84 -8.37 10.50 -13.44
CA ILE A 84 -9.55 10.93 -12.67
C ILE A 84 -9.35 12.36 -12.15
N LEU A 85 -8.21 12.65 -11.51
CA LEU A 85 -7.97 13.99 -10.95
C LEU A 85 -7.90 15.07 -12.03
N THR A 86 -7.40 14.74 -13.23
CA THR A 86 -7.41 15.66 -14.37
C THR A 86 -8.84 15.95 -14.80
N LEU A 87 -9.67 14.92 -15.00
CA LEU A 87 -11.07 15.08 -15.39
C LEU A 87 -11.88 15.86 -14.37
N VAL A 88 -11.72 15.56 -13.08
CA VAL A 88 -12.41 16.28 -11.99
C VAL A 88 -11.97 17.74 -11.94
N SER A 89 -10.67 18.01 -12.12
CA SER A 89 -10.18 19.40 -12.13
C SER A 89 -10.76 20.25 -13.27
N GLU A 90 -11.13 19.62 -14.39
CA GLU A 90 -11.73 20.27 -15.55
C GLU A 90 -13.26 20.37 -15.45
N ALA A 91 -13.92 19.33 -14.94
CA ALA A 91 -15.39 19.21 -14.93
C ALA A 91 -16.05 19.73 -13.64
N ALA A 92 -15.44 19.48 -12.47
CA ALA A 92 -16.00 19.76 -11.15
C ALA A 92 -14.88 20.10 -10.14
N PRO A 93 -14.17 21.24 -10.31
CA PRO A 93 -13.01 21.60 -9.49
C PRO A 93 -13.33 21.72 -7.99
N GLU A 94 -14.58 22.02 -7.64
CA GLU A 94 -15.07 22.06 -6.26
C GLU A 94 -15.11 20.68 -5.57
N GLU A 95 -15.18 19.58 -6.33
CA GLU A 95 -15.22 18.21 -5.81
C GLU A 95 -13.82 17.59 -5.66
N LEU A 96 -12.76 18.29 -6.11
CA LEU A 96 -11.41 17.75 -6.24
C LEU A 96 -10.84 17.21 -4.92
N ASP A 97 -11.02 17.92 -3.80
CA ASP A 97 -10.53 17.49 -2.49
C ASP A 97 -11.27 16.23 -1.99
N GLU A 98 -12.58 16.14 -2.26
CA GLU A 98 -13.40 14.98 -1.87
C GLU A 98 -13.01 13.75 -2.67
N ILE A 99 -12.84 13.90 -3.99
CA ILE A 99 -12.41 12.81 -4.86
C ILE A 99 -10.99 12.38 -4.54
N GLN A 100 -10.08 13.32 -4.26
CA GLN A 100 -8.71 12.97 -3.85
C GLN A 100 -8.70 12.14 -2.57
N ASN A 101 -9.54 12.49 -1.58
CA ASN A 101 -9.68 11.68 -0.37
C ASN A 101 -10.29 10.30 -0.64
N THR A 102 -11.29 10.23 -1.52
CA THR A 102 -11.92 8.97 -1.91
C THR A 102 -10.93 8.03 -2.61
N ILE A 103 -10.14 8.56 -3.56
CA ILE A 103 -9.08 7.81 -4.23
C ILE A 103 -8.07 7.29 -3.19
N ARG A 104 -7.65 8.13 -2.25
CA ARG A 104 -6.73 7.69 -1.17
C ARG A 104 -7.32 6.56 -0.33
N MET A 105 -8.61 6.60 -0.01
CA MET A 105 -9.26 5.51 0.73
C MET A 105 -9.27 4.18 -0.04
N VAL A 106 -9.34 4.24 -1.37
CA VAL A 106 -9.28 3.04 -2.23
C VAL A 106 -7.85 2.53 -2.39
N THR A 107 -6.89 3.44 -2.60
CA THR A 107 -5.54 3.07 -3.02
C THR A 107 -4.57 2.89 -1.86
N SER A 108 -4.72 3.66 -0.79
CA SER A 108 -3.75 3.71 0.31
C SER A 108 -4.12 2.75 1.44
N ASP A 109 -3.25 1.78 1.66
CA ASP A 109 -3.35 0.86 2.79
C ASP A 109 -2.33 1.22 3.85
N ALA A 110 -2.66 0.98 5.12
CA ALA A 110 -1.71 1.17 6.22
C ALA A 110 -0.48 0.25 6.08
N ILE A 111 -0.70 -0.97 5.57
CA ILE A 111 0.33 -1.95 5.19
C ILE A 111 -0.14 -2.56 3.86
N PRO A 112 0.63 -2.49 2.76
CA PRO A 112 0.24 -3.07 1.48
C PRO A 112 0.03 -4.58 1.57
N LEU A 113 -0.93 -5.13 0.81
CA LEU A 113 -1.24 -6.58 0.88
C LEU A 113 -0.03 -7.44 0.48
N GLU A 114 0.81 -6.99 -0.46
CA GLU A 114 2.03 -7.69 -0.86
C GLU A 114 3.00 -7.96 0.29
N GLU A 115 3.02 -7.10 1.31
CA GLU A 115 3.86 -7.22 2.51
C GLU A 115 3.21 -8.09 3.60
N GLN A 116 1.88 -8.27 3.56
CA GLN A 116 1.14 -9.09 4.52
C GLN A 116 1.13 -10.57 4.14
N LEU A 117 1.43 -10.91 2.88
CA LEU A 117 1.42 -12.30 2.41
C LEU A 117 2.62 -13.09 2.97
N PRO A 118 2.41 -14.31 3.50
CA PRO A 118 3.49 -15.16 3.99
C PRO A 118 4.56 -15.41 2.92
N GLU A 119 5.84 -15.35 3.33
CA GLU A 119 6.97 -15.60 2.43
C GLU A 119 7.02 -17.06 1.95
N GLU A 120 6.52 -17.99 2.76
CA GLU A 120 6.46 -19.42 2.47
C GLU A 120 5.37 -19.77 1.44
N MET A 121 4.49 -18.83 1.10
CA MET A 121 3.44 -19.03 0.12
C MET A 121 4.03 -19.13 -1.30
N LYS A 122 3.55 -20.11 -2.07
CA LYS A 122 3.92 -20.26 -3.49
C LYS A 122 3.64 -18.96 -4.26
N GLU A 123 4.59 -18.57 -5.11
CA GLU A 123 4.53 -17.34 -5.89
C GLU A 123 3.24 -17.23 -6.73
N GLU A 124 2.79 -18.32 -7.34
CA GLU A 124 1.55 -18.36 -8.13
C GLU A 124 0.32 -18.00 -7.29
N SER A 125 0.24 -18.49 -6.05
CA SER A 125 -0.84 -18.17 -5.12
C SER A 125 -0.77 -16.71 -4.70
N ARG A 126 0.43 -16.18 -4.40
CA ARG A 126 0.62 -14.76 -4.10
C ARG A 126 0.18 -13.87 -5.27
N LYS A 127 0.59 -14.20 -6.50
CA LYS A 127 0.18 -13.48 -7.72
C LYS A 127 -1.33 -13.48 -7.89
N LYS A 128 -1.99 -14.63 -7.68
CA LYS A 128 -3.45 -14.73 -7.80
C LYS A 128 -4.15 -13.82 -6.79
N ILE A 129 -3.76 -13.88 -5.52
CA ILE A 129 -4.35 -13.04 -4.46
C ILE A 129 -4.13 -11.56 -4.74
N LEU A 130 -2.91 -11.17 -5.11
CA LEU A 130 -2.60 -9.77 -5.43
C LEU A 130 -3.37 -9.30 -6.67
N LYS A 131 -3.51 -10.14 -7.69
CA LYS A 131 -4.33 -9.79 -8.85
C LYS A 131 -5.78 -9.49 -8.44
N GLU A 132 -6.41 -10.39 -7.70
CA GLU A 132 -7.80 -10.20 -7.22
C GLU A 132 -7.92 -8.93 -6.37
N TYR A 133 -6.92 -8.66 -5.53
CA TYR A 133 -6.84 -7.45 -4.73
C TYR A 133 -6.78 -6.15 -5.55
N TYR A 134 -5.87 -6.09 -6.53
CA TYR A 134 -5.74 -4.92 -7.39
C TYR A 134 -6.95 -4.77 -8.33
N ASP A 135 -7.56 -5.87 -8.78
CA ASP A 135 -8.79 -5.84 -9.58
C ASP A 135 -9.96 -5.17 -8.82
N ILE A 136 -10.05 -5.34 -7.49
CA ILE A 136 -11.03 -4.63 -6.66
C ILE A 136 -10.74 -3.12 -6.65
N LYS A 137 -9.48 -2.72 -6.45
CA LYS A 137 -9.08 -1.30 -6.49
C LYS A 137 -9.35 -0.67 -7.86
N TYR A 138 -9.08 -1.39 -8.95
CA TYR A 138 -9.37 -0.91 -10.31
C TYR A 138 -10.85 -0.68 -10.54
N LYS A 139 -11.70 -1.63 -10.17
CA LYS A 139 -13.15 -1.46 -10.32
C LYS A 139 -13.68 -0.24 -9.58
N ALA A 140 -13.16 0.02 -8.38
CA ALA A 140 -13.53 1.20 -7.61
C ALA A 140 -13.11 2.50 -8.32
N LEU A 141 -11.88 2.55 -8.87
CA LEU A 141 -11.43 3.72 -9.65
C LEU A 141 -12.17 3.85 -11.00
N GLU A 142 -12.48 2.74 -11.67
CA GLU A 142 -13.30 2.72 -12.89
C GLU A 142 -14.68 3.31 -12.62
N THR A 143 -15.33 2.97 -11.50
CA THR A 143 -16.61 3.55 -11.11
C THR A 143 -16.52 5.07 -10.93
N ILE A 144 -15.44 5.57 -10.32
CA ILE A 144 -15.21 7.02 -10.20
C ILE A 144 -14.98 7.64 -11.57
N LEU A 145 -14.17 7.01 -12.42
CA LEU A 145 -13.88 7.48 -13.77
C LEU A 145 -15.15 7.57 -14.64
N GLU A 146 -16.04 6.58 -14.57
CA GLU A 146 -17.31 6.53 -15.29
C GLU A 146 -18.25 7.70 -14.91
N GLN A 147 -18.23 8.13 -13.64
CA GLN A 147 -19.00 9.29 -13.18
C GLN A 147 -18.62 10.58 -13.92
N TYR A 148 -17.35 10.73 -14.31
CA TYR A 148 -16.85 11.94 -14.97
C TYR A 148 -16.66 11.80 -16.49
N THR A 149 -16.73 10.58 -17.03
CA THR A 149 -16.61 10.32 -18.48
C THR A 149 -17.96 10.13 -19.19
N GLY A 150 -19.06 9.97 -18.44
CA GLY A 150 -20.43 10.06 -18.97
C GLY A 150 -20.90 8.88 -19.82
N THR A 151 -20.26 7.71 -19.72
CA THR A 151 -20.75 6.48 -20.37
C THR A 151 -21.86 5.82 -19.54
N TYR A 152 -23.11 6.10 -19.92
CA TYR A 152 -24.31 5.32 -19.54
C TYR A 152 -24.60 4.23 -20.57
#